data_AF-A0A660ZZX5-F1
#
_entry.id   AF-A0A660ZZX5-F1
#
_cell.length_a   1.000
_cell.length_b   1.000
_cell.length_c   1.000
_cell.angle_alpha   90.00
_cell.angle_beta   90.00
_cell.angle_gamma   90.00
#
_symmetry.space_group_name_H-M   'P 1'
#
loop_
_entity.id
_entity.type
_entity.pdbx_description
1 polymer ?
#
loop_
_entity_poly.entity_id
_entity_poly.type
_entity_poly.pdbx_seq_one_letter_code
_entity_poly.pdbx_strand_id
1 'polypeptide(L)'
;QIAYHHDPDRLWAFGGGRFDVATGWVRHIPVPVEPGDLQDRKSRRFYVTGCTMLLRRELIEEVGVLSTDYFHFCEDVDLCLRARAAGWQLAVARDAHVLHKVSATTRVSSPAFLYYNLRSRLNLVRNFGPASAPSWRAVAVLWMRLWRPALLSGQGRGGWRALRLAWRDFQRRETGPAPAELRPAESAT
;
A
#
# COMPACT_ATOMS: atom_id res chain seq x y z
N GLN A 1 13.71 10.47 6.84
CA GLN A 1 12.52 11.34 6.74
C GLN A 1 12.11 11.49 5.29
N ILE A 2 10.81 11.43 5.00
CA ILE A 2 10.27 11.64 3.66
C ILE A 2 9.22 12.76 3.74
N ALA A 3 9.55 13.92 3.18
CA ALA A 3 8.71 15.11 3.19
C ALA A 3 8.01 15.32 1.84
N TYR A 4 6.94 16.11 1.84
CA TYR A 4 6.30 16.52 0.60
C TYR A 4 7.24 17.45 -0.19
N HIS A 5 7.39 17.20 -1.50
CA HIS A 5 8.26 18.04 -2.33
C HIS A 5 7.84 19.52 -2.36
N HIS A 6 6.54 19.82 -2.29
CA HIS A 6 6.02 21.20 -2.33
C HIS A 6 5.93 21.85 -0.95
N ASP A 7 6.18 21.09 0.12
CA ASP A 7 6.08 21.54 1.51
C ASP A 7 7.05 20.70 2.37
N PRO A 8 8.36 21.04 2.37
CA PRO A 8 9.40 20.25 3.01
C PRO A 8 9.25 20.13 4.54
N ASP A 9 8.52 21.05 5.18
CA ASP A 9 8.25 21.02 6.62
C ASP A 9 7.19 19.98 6.99
N ARG A 10 6.44 19.51 5.99
CA ARG A 10 5.40 18.50 6.18
C ARG A 10 5.92 17.10 5.82
N LEU A 11 5.98 16.24 6.82
CA LEU A 11 6.31 14.83 6.63
C LEU A 11 5.15 14.05 6.01
N TRP A 12 5.47 13.30 4.96
CA TRP A 12 4.58 12.29 4.37
C TRP A 12 4.74 10.95 5.09
N ALA A 13 5.98 10.53 5.31
CA ALA A 13 6.31 9.29 6.00
C ALA A 13 7.68 9.37 6.69
N PHE A 14 7.83 8.64 7.79
CA PHE A 14 9.10 8.42 8.46
C PHE A 14 9.60 7.01 8.12
N GLY A 15 10.17 6.86 6.92
CA GLY A 15 10.67 5.59 6.40
C GLY A 15 9.61 4.60 5.93
N GLY A 16 8.34 4.77 6.32
CA GLY A 16 7.25 3.93 5.84
C GLY A 16 5.95 4.08 6.62
N GLY A 17 5.34 2.97 7.04
CA GLY A 17 4.00 3.00 7.62
C GLY A 17 3.62 1.75 8.41
N ARG A 18 2.35 1.67 8.80
CA ARG A 18 1.77 0.47 9.44
C ARG A 18 0.73 -0.20 8.56
N PHE A 19 0.57 -1.50 8.77
CA PHE A 19 -0.44 -2.32 8.13
C PHE A 19 -1.13 -3.29 9.10
N ASP A 20 -2.26 -3.85 8.67
CA ASP A 20 -2.97 -4.93 9.34
C ASP A 20 -3.48 -5.93 8.30
N VAL A 21 -2.86 -7.11 8.25
CA VAL A 21 -3.17 -8.18 7.28
C VAL A 21 -4.53 -8.83 7.50
N ALA A 22 -5.18 -8.66 8.66
CA ALA A 22 -6.53 -9.15 8.87
C ALA A 22 -7.59 -8.23 8.24
N THR A 23 -7.27 -6.94 8.06
CA THR A 23 -8.22 -5.93 7.57
C THR A 23 -7.81 -5.26 6.26
N GLY A 24 -6.58 -5.47 5.79
CA GLY A 24 -6.01 -4.76 4.64
C GLY A 24 -5.75 -3.28 4.94
N TRP A 25 -5.74 -2.88 6.21
CA TRP A 25 -5.39 -1.51 6.56
C TRP A 25 -3.90 -1.30 6.28
N VAL A 26 -3.56 -0.21 5.61
CA VAL A 26 -2.19 0.22 5.29
C VAL A 26 -2.20 1.74 5.32
N ARG A 27 -1.24 2.34 6.03
CA ARG A 27 -1.11 3.79 6.21
C ARG A 27 0.34 4.18 6.48
N HIS A 28 0.82 5.21 5.79
CA HIS A 28 2.08 5.88 6.09
C HIS A 28 2.05 6.58 7.45
N ILE A 29 3.18 6.59 8.16
CA ILE A 29 3.31 7.20 9.48
C ILE A 29 4.27 8.37 9.37
N PRO A 30 3.83 9.62 9.60
CA PRO A 30 4.67 10.80 9.50
C PRO A 30 5.42 11.14 10.80
N VAL A 31 5.40 10.25 11.79
CA VAL A 31 6.11 10.42 13.06
C VAL A 31 7.31 9.49 13.15
N PRO A 32 8.39 9.89 13.83
CA PRO A 32 9.52 9.02 14.11
C PRO A 32 9.08 7.68 14.71
N VAL A 33 9.73 6.61 14.26
CA VAL A 33 9.58 5.27 14.82
C VAL A 33 10.89 4.90 15.47
N GLU A 34 10.85 4.46 16.72
CA GLU A 34 12.06 4.08 17.43
C GLU A 34 12.61 2.74 16.91
N PRO A 35 13.93 2.49 16.93
CA PRO A 35 14.49 1.22 16.45
C PRO A 35 13.88 -0.01 17.13
N GLY A 36 13.59 0.06 18.43
CA GLY A 36 12.89 -1.00 19.17
C GLY A 36 11.47 -1.25 18.65
N ASP A 37 10.79 -0.19 18.20
CA ASP A 37 9.48 -0.25 17.55
C ASP A 37 9.54 -0.83 16.14
N LEU A 38 10.69 -1.28 15.63
CA LEU A 38 10.79 -2.04 14.38
C LEU A 38 11.09 -3.53 14.62
N GLN A 39 11.48 -3.87 15.85
CA GLN A 39 11.95 -5.19 16.27
C GLN A 39 10.98 -5.92 17.22
N ASP A 40 10.13 -5.22 17.96
CA ASP A 40 9.09 -5.83 18.82
C ASP A 40 8.05 -6.70 18.05
N ARG A 41 7.51 -7.75 18.68
CA ARG A 41 6.35 -8.50 18.16
C ARG A 41 5.15 -7.59 17.87
N LYS A 42 4.95 -6.50 18.63
CA LYS A 42 3.90 -5.50 18.35
C LYS A 42 4.18 -4.66 17.10
N SER A 43 5.44 -4.57 16.67
CA SER A 43 5.87 -3.84 15.49
C SER A 43 5.99 -4.64 14.19
N ARG A 44 5.62 -5.93 14.22
CA ARG A 44 5.41 -6.76 13.02
C ARG A 44 4.44 -6.17 11.99
N ARG A 45 3.78 -5.08 12.36
CA ARG A 45 2.85 -4.30 11.54
C ARG A 45 3.47 -3.08 10.87
N PHE A 46 4.79 -2.83 10.96
CA PHE A 46 5.45 -1.72 10.25
C PHE A 46 5.98 -2.16 8.88
N TYR A 47 5.96 -1.34 7.84
CA TYR A 47 6.65 -1.61 6.56
C TYR A 47 7.52 -0.41 6.20
N VAL A 48 8.63 -0.66 5.50
CA VAL A 48 9.45 0.39 4.87
C VAL A 48 8.84 0.67 3.50
N THR A 49 8.70 1.94 3.12
CA THR A 49 8.10 2.31 1.83
C THR A 49 9.08 2.12 0.67
N GLY A 50 8.58 1.63 -0.46
CA GLY A 50 9.38 1.39 -1.66
C GLY A 50 9.95 2.65 -2.33
N CYS A 51 9.44 3.85 -2.04
CA CYS A 51 9.91 5.07 -2.72
C CYS A 51 11.35 5.47 -2.35
N THR A 52 11.88 4.97 -1.23
CA THR A 52 13.24 5.25 -0.75
C THR A 52 13.80 4.05 0.03
N MET A 53 13.92 2.89 -0.63
CA MET A 53 14.35 1.65 0.00
C MET A 53 15.76 1.25 -0.45
N LEU A 54 16.60 0.86 0.51
CA LEU A 54 17.87 0.19 0.25
C LEU A 54 17.74 -1.28 0.65
N LEU A 55 18.09 -2.18 -0.26
CA LEU A 55 17.98 -3.61 -0.08
C LEU A 55 19.34 -4.27 -0.18
N ARG A 56 19.59 -5.27 0.66
CA ARG A 56 20.75 -6.15 0.52
C ARG A 56 20.52 -7.09 -0.66
N ARG A 57 21.59 -7.40 -1.39
CA ARG A 57 21.52 -8.33 -2.53
C ARG A 57 21.06 -9.70 -2.05
N GLU A 58 21.62 -10.17 -0.93
CA GLU A 58 21.33 -11.47 -0.33
C GLU A 58 19.85 -11.60 0.04
N LEU A 59 19.23 -10.51 0.51
CA LEU A 59 17.79 -10.47 0.79
C LEU A 59 16.99 -10.73 -0.49
N ILE A 60 17.34 -10.08 -1.60
CA ILE A 60 16.62 -10.26 -2.88
C ILE A 60 16.82 -11.67 -3.43
N GLU A 61 18.02 -12.22 -3.33
CA GLU A 61 18.33 -13.59 -3.75
C GLU A 61 17.54 -14.63 -2.93
N GLU A 62 17.31 -14.36 -1.65
CA GLU A 62 16.58 -15.26 -0.76
C GLU A 62 15.06 -15.15 -0.88
N VAL A 63 14.51 -13.93 -0.84
CA VAL A 63 13.05 -13.72 -0.75
C VAL A 63 12.40 -13.29 -2.05
N GLY A 64 13.19 -12.88 -3.05
CA GLY A 64 12.74 -12.33 -4.33
C GLY A 64 12.48 -10.83 -4.32
N VAL A 65 12.26 -10.27 -5.51
CA VAL A 65 11.96 -8.84 -5.73
C VAL A 65 10.52 -8.47 -5.32
N LEU A 66 10.06 -7.27 -5.71
CA LEU A 66 8.65 -6.86 -5.54
C LEU A 66 7.72 -7.82 -6.28
N SER A 67 6.64 -8.23 -5.62
CA SER A 67 5.70 -9.20 -6.20
C SER A 67 4.90 -8.58 -7.35
N THR A 68 4.83 -9.29 -8.47
CA THR A 68 4.02 -8.92 -9.64
C THR A 68 2.52 -9.17 -9.43
N ASP A 69 2.11 -9.72 -8.28
CA ASP A 69 0.71 -9.83 -7.88
C ASP A 69 0.05 -8.47 -7.58
N TYR A 70 0.88 -7.42 -7.46
CA TYR A 70 0.47 -6.05 -7.19
C TYR A 70 0.91 -5.15 -8.33
N PHE A 71 -0.02 -4.74 -9.18
CA PHE A 71 0.26 -3.69 -10.18
C PHE A 71 0.65 -2.36 -9.53
N HIS A 72 -0.04 -2.02 -8.42
CA HIS A 72 0.17 -0.77 -7.71
C HIS A 72 -0.31 -0.90 -6.26
N PHE A 73 0.49 -0.39 -5.33
CA PHE A 73 0.32 -0.44 -3.88
C PHE A 73 0.49 -1.84 -3.26
N CYS A 74 1.03 -1.85 -2.04
CA CYS A 74 1.27 -3.02 -1.19
C CYS A 74 2.40 -3.97 -1.64
N GLU A 75 3.05 -3.72 -2.77
CA GLU A 75 4.22 -4.48 -3.21
C GLU A 75 5.40 -4.38 -2.21
N ASP A 76 5.56 -3.20 -1.60
CA ASP A 76 6.56 -2.92 -0.57
C ASP A 76 6.19 -3.57 0.77
N VAL A 77 4.91 -3.58 1.13
CA VAL A 77 4.38 -4.29 2.31
C VAL A 77 4.60 -5.79 2.18
N ASP A 78 4.30 -6.36 1.02
CA ASP A 78 4.52 -7.78 0.70
C ASP A 78 5.99 -8.16 0.84
N LEU A 79 6.90 -7.37 0.26
CA LEU A 79 8.35 -7.59 0.39
C LEU A 79 8.79 -7.53 1.86
N CYS A 80 8.31 -6.54 2.63
CA CYS A 80 8.61 -6.43 4.06
C CYS A 80 8.12 -7.64 4.87
N LEU A 81 6.96 -8.20 4.51
CA LEU A 81 6.41 -9.39 5.14
C LEU A 81 7.23 -10.65 4.82
N ARG A 82 7.62 -10.84 3.55
CA ARG A 82 8.50 -11.95 3.13
C ARG A 82 9.88 -11.86 3.77
N ALA A 83 10.50 -10.68 3.76
CA ALA A 83 11.80 -10.44 4.40
C ALA A 83 11.77 -10.83 5.89
N ARG A 84 10.74 -10.41 6.63
CA ARG A 84 10.59 -10.79 8.04
C ARG A 84 10.34 -12.28 8.25
N ALA A 85 9.59 -12.93 7.36
CA ALA A 85 9.37 -14.37 7.44
C ALA A 85 10.69 -15.16 7.28
N ALA A 86 11.63 -14.62 6.51
CA ALA A 86 13.00 -15.12 6.37
C ALA A 86 13.97 -14.62 7.46
N GLY A 87 13.49 -13.91 8.49
CA GLY A 87 14.32 -13.46 9.61
C GLY A 87 15.07 -12.13 9.41
N TRP A 88 14.86 -11.44 8.28
CA TRP A 88 15.45 -10.12 8.06
C TRP A 88 14.82 -9.05 8.96
N GLN A 89 15.65 -8.11 9.38
CA GLN A 89 15.23 -6.94 10.15
C GLN A 89 14.97 -5.75 9.24
N LEU A 90 13.97 -4.95 9.61
CA LEU A 90 13.70 -3.67 8.95
C LEU A 90 14.27 -2.54 9.79
N ALA A 91 14.79 -1.51 9.13
CA ALA A 91 15.34 -0.32 9.77
C ALA A 91 14.96 0.94 8.99
N VAL A 92 15.01 2.09 9.65
CA VAL A 92 14.82 3.41 9.04
C VAL A 92 16.08 4.24 9.27
N ALA A 93 16.70 4.72 8.18
CA ALA A 93 17.80 5.68 8.27
C ALA A 93 17.25 7.04 8.72
N ARG A 94 17.50 7.40 10.00
CA ARG A 94 16.92 8.61 10.62
C ARG A 94 17.51 9.90 10.05
N ASP A 95 18.78 9.87 9.67
CA ASP A 95 19.52 11.03 9.15
C ASP A 95 19.32 11.24 7.64
N ALA A 96 18.71 10.28 6.93
CA ALA A 96 18.39 10.42 5.53
C ALA A 96 17.16 11.32 5.34
N HIS A 97 17.21 12.29 4.42
CA HIS A 97 16.10 13.19 4.11
C HIS A 97 15.78 13.14 2.62
N VAL A 98 14.50 12.90 2.27
CA VAL A 98 14.05 12.80 0.89
C VAL A 98 12.80 13.64 0.65
N LEU A 99 12.76 14.33 -0.49
CA LEU A 99 11.58 15.06 -0.98
C LEU A 99 10.81 14.17 -1.97
N HIS A 100 9.51 13.97 -1.71
CA HIS A 100 8.68 13.09 -2.53
C HIS A 100 7.50 13.83 -3.18
N LYS A 101 7.34 13.65 -4.51
CA LYS A 101 6.18 14.12 -5.27
C LYS A 101 5.02 13.12 -5.15
N VAL A 102 4.36 13.17 -4.00
CA VAL A 102 3.27 12.25 -3.65
C VAL A 102 2.12 12.31 -4.67
N SER A 103 1.58 11.13 -5.04
CA SER A 103 0.39 10.98 -5.89
C SER A 103 0.51 11.54 -7.32
N ALA A 104 1.72 11.62 -7.86
CA ALA A 104 1.94 12.01 -9.26
C ALA A 104 1.29 11.02 -10.26
N THR A 105 1.35 9.72 -10.00
CA THR A 105 0.81 8.68 -10.90
C THR A 105 -0.69 8.48 -10.72
N THR A 106 -1.16 8.52 -9.47
CA THR A 106 -2.56 8.23 -9.13
C THR A 106 -3.07 9.27 -8.15
N ARG A 107 -3.98 10.14 -8.62
CA ARG A 107 -4.63 11.14 -7.77
C ARG A 107 -5.42 10.45 -6.67
N VAL A 108 -5.25 10.90 -5.43
CA VAL A 108 -6.00 10.43 -4.27
C VAL A 108 -7.50 10.48 -4.55
N SER A 109 -8.22 9.42 -4.18
CA SER A 109 -9.67 9.28 -4.35
C SER A 109 -10.18 9.21 -5.81
N SER A 110 -9.29 9.10 -6.80
CA SER A 110 -9.69 8.78 -8.19
C SER A 110 -10.23 7.35 -8.32
N PRO A 111 -10.94 6.99 -9.41
CA PRO A 111 -11.46 5.64 -9.58
C PRO A 111 -10.32 4.61 -9.68
N ALA A 112 -9.23 4.92 -10.39
CA ALA A 112 -8.02 4.10 -10.39
C ALA A 112 -7.41 3.92 -8.99
N PHE A 113 -7.34 4.99 -8.18
CA PHE A 113 -6.85 4.90 -6.80
C PHE A 113 -7.66 3.90 -5.97
N LEU A 114 -8.99 4.00 -6.03
CA LEU A 114 -9.91 3.13 -5.30
C LEU A 114 -9.81 1.69 -5.79
N TYR A 115 -9.71 1.49 -7.11
CA TYR A 115 -9.54 0.18 -7.72
C TYR A 115 -8.26 -0.51 -7.23
N TYR A 116 -7.11 0.14 -7.38
CA TYR A 116 -5.82 -0.45 -6.99
C TYR A 116 -5.74 -0.66 -5.48
N ASN A 117 -6.18 0.32 -4.66
CA ASN A 117 -6.15 0.15 -3.21
C ASN A 117 -7.01 -1.03 -2.76
N LEU A 118 -8.24 -1.19 -3.28
CA LEU A 118 -9.08 -2.31 -2.89
C LEU A 118 -8.46 -3.64 -3.31
N ARG A 119 -8.08 -3.79 -4.59
CA ARG A 119 -7.55 -5.06 -5.12
C ARG A 119 -6.26 -5.48 -4.43
N SER A 120 -5.30 -4.56 -4.30
CA SER A 120 -4.00 -4.85 -3.69
C SER A 120 -4.12 -5.17 -2.19
N ARG A 121 -4.98 -4.47 -1.44
CA ARG A 121 -5.19 -4.77 -0.01
C ARG A 121 -5.91 -6.11 0.19
N LEU A 122 -6.83 -6.49 -0.71
CA LEU A 122 -7.45 -7.81 -0.67
C LEU A 122 -6.44 -8.92 -1.00
N ASN A 123 -5.53 -8.70 -1.97
CA ASN A 123 -4.41 -9.61 -2.22
C ASN A 123 -3.52 -9.78 -0.99
N LEU A 124 -3.17 -8.67 -0.31
CA LEU A 124 -2.39 -8.71 0.92
C LEU A 124 -3.06 -9.53 2.02
N VAL A 125 -4.37 -9.33 2.22
CA VAL A 125 -5.17 -10.10 3.20
C VAL A 125 -5.24 -11.58 2.81
N ARG A 126 -5.40 -11.89 1.52
CA ARG A 126 -5.42 -13.28 1.05
C ARG A 126 -4.08 -13.97 1.29
N ASN A 127 -2.98 -13.28 1.06
CA ASN A 127 -1.64 -13.87 1.09
C ASN A 127 -1.08 -13.97 2.52
N PHE A 128 -1.41 -13.04 3.42
CA PHE A 128 -0.82 -12.97 4.77
C PHE A 128 -1.84 -12.87 5.91
N GLY A 129 -3.13 -12.79 5.61
CA GLY A 129 -4.18 -12.70 6.61
C GLY A 129 -4.35 -14.01 7.39
N PRO A 130 -4.93 -13.95 8.60
CA PRO A 130 -5.20 -15.15 9.37
C PRO A 130 -6.25 -16.01 8.68
N ALA A 131 -6.00 -17.33 8.58
CA ALA A 131 -6.97 -18.28 8.00
C ALA A 131 -8.34 -18.27 8.72
N SER A 132 -8.37 -17.84 9.98
CA SER A 132 -9.58 -17.73 10.80
C SER A 132 -10.37 -16.43 10.60
N ALA A 133 -9.81 -15.42 9.92
CA ALA A 133 -10.51 -14.17 9.67
C ALA A 133 -11.34 -14.29 8.39
N PRO A 134 -12.68 -14.16 8.46
CA PRO A 134 -13.49 -14.31 7.27
C PRO A 134 -13.29 -13.11 6.33
N SER A 135 -13.01 -13.41 5.06
CA SER A 135 -12.60 -12.44 4.03
C SER A 135 -13.57 -11.26 3.86
N TRP A 136 -14.86 -11.47 4.14
CA TRP A 136 -15.88 -10.41 4.10
C TRP A 136 -15.61 -9.27 5.10
N ARG A 137 -14.90 -9.51 6.22
CA ARG A 137 -14.56 -8.44 7.19
C ARG A 137 -13.57 -7.45 6.59
N ALA A 138 -12.56 -7.94 5.90
CA ALA A 138 -11.61 -7.09 5.18
C ALA A 138 -12.34 -6.33 4.06
N VAL A 139 -13.21 -7.00 3.30
CA VAL A 139 -14.06 -6.37 2.30
C VAL A 139 -14.89 -5.26 2.93
N ALA A 140 -15.64 -5.52 3.99
CA ALA A 140 -16.49 -4.52 4.65
C ALA A 140 -15.68 -3.31 5.16
N VAL A 141 -14.52 -3.53 5.80
CA VAL A 141 -13.66 -2.46 6.30
C VAL A 141 -13.08 -1.62 5.16
N LEU A 142 -12.60 -2.26 4.09
CA LEU A 142 -12.02 -1.57 2.93
C LEU A 142 -13.10 -0.81 2.17
N TRP A 143 -14.27 -1.43 1.95
CA TRP A 143 -15.42 -0.78 1.35
C TRP A 143 -15.80 0.46 2.16
N MET A 144 -16.08 0.36 3.47
CA MET A 144 -16.43 1.54 4.28
C MET A 144 -15.40 2.67 4.20
N ARG A 145 -14.10 2.33 4.20
CA ARG A 145 -13.01 3.30 4.21
C ARG A 145 -12.73 3.95 2.86
N LEU A 146 -12.90 3.23 1.77
CA LEU A 146 -12.69 3.73 0.40
C LEU A 146 -13.96 4.39 -0.14
N TRP A 147 -15.14 3.93 0.31
CA TRP A 147 -16.46 4.39 -0.11
C TRP A 147 -16.80 5.79 0.38
N ARG A 148 -16.61 6.06 1.68
CA ARG A 148 -16.95 7.36 2.29
C ARG A 148 -16.23 8.54 1.62
N PRO A 149 -14.90 8.51 1.39
CA PRO A 149 -14.22 9.59 0.69
C PRO A 149 -14.65 9.73 -0.76
N ALA A 150 -14.98 8.63 -1.45
CA ALA A 150 -15.44 8.65 -2.84
C ALA A 150 -16.81 9.31 -3.01
N LEU A 151 -17.72 9.13 -2.03
CA LEU A 151 -18.98 9.85 -1.97
C LEU A 151 -18.76 11.35 -1.77
N LEU A 152 -17.89 11.70 -0.81
CA LEU A 152 -17.63 13.10 -0.44
C LEU A 152 -16.85 13.87 -1.52
N SER A 153 -16.08 13.18 -2.36
CA SER A 153 -15.30 13.78 -3.45
C SER A 153 -16.09 13.99 -4.75
N GLY A 154 -17.40 13.77 -4.75
CA GLY A 154 -18.26 13.89 -5.94
C GLY A 154 -18.07 12.75 -6.96
N GLN A 155 -17.29 11.71 -6.61
CA GLN A 155 -16.99 10.59 -7.50
C GLN A 155 -17.89 9.37 -7.29
N GLY A 156 -19.04 9.51 -6.62
CA GLY A 156 -19.88 8.38 -6.19
C GLY A 156 -20.12 7.30 -7.26
N ARG A 157 -20.58 7.65 -8.48
CA ARG A 157 -20.81 6.65 -9.54
C ARG A 157 -19.51 5.97 -10.02
N GLY A 158 -18.45 6.75 -10.23
CA GLY A 158 -17.14 6.25 -10.67
C GLY A 158 -16.44 5.39 -9.61
N GLY A 159 -16.53 5.80 -8.35
CA GLY A 159 -16.02 5.05 -7.20
C GLY A 159 -16.74 3.72 -7.02
N TRP A 160 -18.07 3.68 -7.12
CA TRP A 160 -18.83 2.41 -7.01
C TRP A 160 -18.38 1.43 -8.09
N ARG A 161 -18.22 1.92 -9.33
CA ARG A 161 -17.76 1.11 -10.45
C ARG A 161 -16.34 0.59 -10.20
N ALA A 162 -15.42 1.45 -9.75
CA ALA A 162 -14.06 1.07 -9.42
C ALA A 162 -13.98 -0.05 -8.37
N LEU A 163 -14.73 0.06 -7.27
CA LEU A 163 -14.71 -0.96 -6.22
C LEU A 163 -15.33 -2.28 -6.68
N ARG A 164 -16.41 -2.25 -7.48
CA ARG A 164 -17.00 -3.46 -8.06
C ARG A 164 -16.03 -4.17 -9.02
N LEU A 165 -15.34 -3.41 -9.87
CA LEU A 165 -14.36 -3.97 -10.80
C LEU A 165 -13.15 -4.53 -10.05
N ALA A 166 -12.64 -3.83 -9.05
CA ALA A 166 -11.55 -4.33 -8.20
C ALA A 166 -11.92 -5.63 -7.47
N TRP A 167 -13.15 -5.74 -6.97
CA TRP A 167 -13.65 -6.99 -6.38
C TRP A 167 -13.72 -8.13 -7.40
N ARG A 168 -14.29 -7.88 -8.59
CA ARG A 168 -14.37 -8.86 -9.67
C ARG A 168 -12.98 -9.36 -10.07
N ASP A 169 -12.05 -8.44 -10.29
CA ASP A 169 -10.70 -8.75 -10.78
C ASP A 169 -9.87 -9.44 -9.69
N PHE A 170 -10.07 -9.09 -8.42
CA PHE A 170 -9.54 -9.83 -7.27
C PHE A 170 -10.00 -11.30 -7.27
N GLN A 171 -11.31 -11.54 -7.45
CA GLN A 171 -11.87 -12.91 -7.51
C GLN A 171 -11.30 -13.72 -8.68
N ARG A 172 -11.02 -13.05 -9.81
CA ARG A 172 -10.40 -13.64 -11.00
C ARG A 172 -8.88 -13.77 -10.92
N ARG A 173 -8.25 -13.28 -9.84
CA ARG A 173 -6.79 -13.23 -9.67
C ARG A 173 -6.07 -12.42 -10.77
N GLU A 174 -6.70 -11.38 -11.28
CA GLU A 174 -6.07 -10.47 -12.24
C GLU A 174 -5.09 -9.53 -11.53
N THR A 175 -3.88 -9.39 -12.07
CA THR A 175 -2.79 -8.60 -11.48
C THR A 175 -2.38 -7.41 -12.34
N GLY A 176 -3.01 -7.20 -13.51
CA GLY A 176 -2.68 -6.17 -14.50
C GLY A 176 -3.19 -4.76 -14.17
N PRO A 177 -3.08 -3.81 -15.11
CA PRO A 177 -3.55 -2.43 -14.90
C PRO A 177 -5.06 -2.35 -14.67
N ALA A 178 -5.51 -1.25 -14.08
CA ALA A 178 -6.92 -0.92 -14.01
C ALA A 178 -7.52 -0.79 -15.42
N PRO A 179 -8.81 -1.16 -15.60
CA PRO A 179 -9.53 -0.95 -16.85
C PRO A 179 -9.35 0.48 -17.39
N ALA A 180 -9.21 0.62 -18.71
CA ALA A 180 -8.91 1.90 -19.37
C ALA A 180 -9.84 3.04 -18.94
N GLU A 181 -11.12 2.72 -18.77
CA GLU A 181 -12.18 3.61 -18.29
C GLU A 181 -12.00 4.19 -16.88
N LEU A 182 -11.15 3.58 -16.03
CA LEU A 182 -10.85 4.08 -14.67
C LEU A 182 -9.55 4.88 -14.63
N ARG A 183 -8.70 4.73 -15.65
CA ARG A 183 -7.42 5.42 -15.75
C ARG A 183 -7.67 6.88 -16.18
N PRO A 184 -6.89 7.84 -15.67
CA PRO A 184 -6.95 9.20 -16.20
C PRO A 184 -6.71 9.15 -17.72
N ALA A 185 -7.42 10.00 -18.48
CA ALA A 185 -7.10 10.20 -19.89
C ALA A 185 -5.61 10.54 -19.98
N GLU A 186 -4.87 9.83 -20.82
CA GLU A 186 -3.47 10.15 -21.08
C GLU A 186 -3.43 11.62 -21.48
N SER A 187 -2.83 12.47 -20.63
CA SER A 187 -2.49 13.81 -21.04
C SER A 187 -1.51 13.63 -22.19
N ALA A 188 -1.94 13.94 -23.41
CA ALA A 188 -1.06 14.11 -24.55
C ALA A 188 0.02 15.10 -24.12
N THR A 189 1.20 14.58 -23.80
CA THR A 189 2.43 15.34 -23.63
C THR A 189 3.00 15.67 -24.98
#